data_AF-K2RBZ8-F1
#
_entry.id   AF-K2RBZ8-F1
#
_cell.length_a   1.000
_cell.length_b   1.000
_cell.length_c   1.000
_cell.angle_alpha   90.00
_cell.angle_beta   90.00
_cell.angle_gamma   90.00
#
_symmetry.space_group_name_H-M   'P 1'
#
loop_
_entity.id
_entity.type
_entity.pdbx_description
1 polymer ?
#
loop_
_entity_poly.entity_id
_entity_poly.type
_entity_poly.pdbx_seq_one_letter_code
_entity_poly.pdbx_strand_id
1 'polypeptide(L)'
;MDSDVNVAQLEEEQDVEGLIRALKDHDYLTRKEAARALKKVGDETAVPALIEALRYKSWHLDYVILSSVRENSAEALGRIGDIRAIPALIDSMENDPDEEVRLKSAWALGELGNEGAVDALITALEDKNWSVRRTSANALGRIGDHRAVPYLIKALEDNDWHVRKYAAVSLGKMQDKQAIPILLEAMDDEDADVRWKAMLALGKLGESAVPPLVKTLKNKNWRMRAKAAEVLGKIGGEDALHALINLLVGRTTDKNRHVRGKAAEALGRIGDEEAFEALKNAQKDEYKYVRDKADVSIQKILKPRKEIRILNYDNGEVSLDYSEHWEMVETSDAKKVLRGLYANNSITLSLNRNTDVAEISSQEFAEMLKDVFRIQGSEVIDERDFEKYGMEVYEIYGENHELSPTSILIVSFKKDSLLYYLWFVGDPVAFQDASEDIEIMVDSFYIYG
;
A
#
# COMPACT_ATOMS: atom_id res chain seq x y z
N MET A 1 -23.88 38.08 -12.24
CA MET A 1 -24.16 38.59 -10.87
C MET A 1 -23.34 37.71 -9.97
N ASP A 2 -22.42 38.30 -9.22
CA ASP A 2 -21.66 37.54 -8.22
C ASP A 2 -22.63 37.04 -7.16
N SER A 3 -22.40 35.84 -6.64
CA SER A 3 -23.19 35.33 -5.52
C SER A 3 -22.75 35.98 -4.22
N ASP A 4 -23.71 36.29 -3.35
CA ASP A 4 -23.46 36.78 -1.99
C ASP A 4 -23.22 35.62 -1.00
N VAL A 5 -23.22 34.36 -1.46
CA VAL A 5 -23.06 33.18 -0.61
C VAL A 5 -21.59 32.98 -0.21
N ASN A 6 -21.29 33.05 1.08
CA ASN A 6 -19.97 32.78 1.62
C ASN A 6 -19.80 31.28 1.95
N VAL A 7 -19.39 30.48 0.96
CA VAL A 7 -19.22 29.03 1.13
C VAL A 7 -18.17 28.68 2.19
N ALA A 8 -17.11 29.48 2.35
CA ALA A 8 -16.06 29.22 3.35
C ALA A 8 -16.61 29.31 4.78
N GLN A 9 -17.49 30.28 5.04
CA GLN A 9 -18.17 30.38 6.32
C GLN A 9 -19.11 29.19 6.56
N LEU A 10 -19.88 28.78 5.54
CA LEU A 10 -20.75 27.61 5.64
C LEU A 10 -19.96 26.31 5.89
N GLU A 11 -18.77 26.18 5.28
CA GLU A 11 -17.84 25.06 5.51
C GLU A 11 -17.33 25.07 6.96
N GLU A 12 -16.91 26.23 7.48
CA GLU A 12 -16.41 26.40 8.86
C GLU A 12 -17.50 26.14 9.91
N GLU A 13 -18.72 26.59 9.64
CA GLU A 13 -19.89 26.38 10.51
C GLU A 13 -20.50 24.98 10.37
N GLN A 14 -20.00 24.16 9.43
CA GLN A 14 -20.58 22.86 9.05
C GLN A 14 -22.08 22.96 8.69
N ASP A 15 -22.53 24.07 8.10
CA ASP A 15 -23.92 24.28 7.68
C ASP A 15 -24.23 23.51 6.39
N VAL A 16 -24.57 22.22 6.55
CA VAL A 16 -24.88 21.32 5.44
C VAL A 16 -26.09 21.82 4.63
N GLU A 17 -27.13 22.34 5.28
CA GLU A 17 -28.31 22.87 4.56
C GLU A 17 -27.97 24.12 3.75
N GLY A 18 -27.12 25.00 4.30
CA GLY A 18 -26.58 26.16 3.58
C GLY A 18 -25.75 25.75 2.38
N LEU A 19 -24.88 24.75 2.55
CA LEU A 19 -24.07 24.20 1.46
C LEU A 19 -24.92 23.50 0.38
N ILE A 20 -25.96 22.76 0.76
CA ILE A 20 -26.95 22.17 -0.17
C ILE A 20 -27.68 23.27 -0.96
N ARG A 21 -28.02 24.39 -0.33
CA ARG A 21 -28.59 25.55 -1.03
C ARG A 21 -27.57 26.17 -1.98
N ALA A 22 -26.32 26.31 -1.56
CA ALA A 22 -25.23 26.86 -2.36
C ALA A 22 -24.90 26.00 -3.61
N LEU A 23 -25.11 24.67 -3.56
CA LEU A 23 -25.02 23.79 -4.73
C LEU A 23 -25.98 24.17 -5.87
N LYS A 24 -27.06 24.90 -5.56
CA LYS A 24 -28.09 25.34 -6.52
C LYS A 24 -27.97 26.82 -6.88
N ASP A 25 -26.90 27.49 -6.44
CA ASP A 25 -26.64 28.90 -6.71
C ASP A 25 -26.52 29.18 -8.22
N HIS A 26 -26.80 30.40 -8.69
CA HIS A 26 -26.64 30.78 -10.10
C HIS A 26 -25.18 30.91 -10.52
N ASP A 27 -24.29 31.27 -9.59
CA ASP A 27 -22.86 31.35 -9.79
C ASP A 27 -22.21 29.97 -9.74
N TYR A 28 -21.42 29.67 -10.76
CA TYR A 28 -20.82 28.35 -10.92
C TYR A 28 -19.65 28.11 -9.96
N LEU A 29 -18.94 29.17 -9.57
CA LEU A 29 -17.83 29.05 -8.63
C LEU A 29 -18.38 28.70 -7.25
N THR A 30 -19.46 29.37 -6.84
CA THR A 30 -20.21 29.06 -5.61
C THR A 30 -20.65 27.59 -5.58
N ARG A 31 -21.23 27.07 -6.66
CA ARG A 31 -21.61 25.64 -6.74
C ARG A 31 -20.40 24.70 -6.60
N LYS A 32 -19.29 25.02 -7.27
CA LYS A 32 -18.06 24.22 -7.21
C LYS A 32 -17.48 24.20 -5.80
N GLU A 33 -17.38 25.37 -5.17
CA GLU A 33 -16.91 25.48 -3.79
C GLU A 33 -17.84 24.77 -2.82
N ALA A 34 -19.16 24.83 -3.03
CA ALA A 34 -20.14 24.13 -2.21
C ALA A 34 -19.97 22.60 -2.31
N ALA A 35 -19.78 22.05 -3.52
CA ALA A 35 -19.48 20.63 -3.70
C ALA A 35 -18.16 20.23 -3.00
N ARG A 36 -17.13 21.07 -3.09
CA ARG A 36 -15.83 20.86 -2.42
C ARG A 36 -15.98 20.91 -0.89
N ALA A 37 -16.80 21.82 -0.36
CA ALA A 37 -17.07 21.94 1.07
C ALA A 37 -17.86 20.73 1.58
N LEU A 38 -18.92 20.31 0.88
CA LEU A 38 -19.70 19.12 1.23
C LEU A 38 -18.86 17.85 1.25
N LYS A 39 -17.88 17.73 0.34
CA LYS A 39 -16.86 16.66 0.40
C LYS A 39 -16.09 16.63 1.71
N LYS A 40 -15.72 17.79 2.24
CA LYS A 40 -14.95 17.90 3.50
C LYS A 40 -15.83 17.68 4.73
N VAL A 41 -17.07 18.18 4.68
CA VAL A 41 -18.03 18.02 5.77
C VAL A 41 -18.46 16.55 5.91
N GLY A 42 -18.67 15.85 4.79
CA GLY A 42 -18.88 14.40 4.80
C GLY A 42 -20.25 13.94 5.30
N ASP A 43 -21.23 14.85 5.40
CA ASP A 43 -22.56 14.56 5.95
C ASP A 43 -23.48 13.85 4.93
N GLU A 44 -24.11 12.75 5.35
CA GLU A 44 -25.02 11.94 4.52
C GLU A 44 -26.27 12.68 4.03
N THR A 45 -26.70 13.74 4.70
CA THR A 45 -27.85 14.56 4.29
C THR A 45 -27.58 15.28 2.96
N ALA A 46 -26.31 15.46 2.58
CA ALA A 46 -25.90 16.02 1.30
C ALA A 46 -26.08 15.07 0.12
N VAL A 47 -26.19 13.76 0.35
CA VAL A 47 -26.18 12.72 -0.70
C VAL A 47 -27.25 12.96 -1.78
N PRO A 48 -28.53 13.25 -1.47
CA PRO A 48 -29.52 13.52 -2.50
C PRO A 48 -29.17 14.74 -3.38
N ALA A 49 -28.62 15.79 -2.77
CA ALA A 49 -28.24 17.02 -3.48
C ALA A 49 -27.00 16.80 -4.36
N LEU A 50 -26.03 16.02 -3.90
CA LEU A 50 -24.84 15.64 -4.66
C LEU A 50 -25.19 14.70 -5.83
N ILE A 51 -26.12 13.76 -5.63
CA ILE A 51 -26.68 12.93 -6.71
C ILE A 51 -27.39 13.79 -7.77
N GLU A 52 -28.15 14.79 -7.35
CA GLU A 52 -28.81 15.74 -8.25
C GLU A 52 -27.78 16.55 -9.06
N ALA A 53 -26.74 17.07 -8.39
CA ALA A 53 -25.65 17.81 -9.03
C ALA A 53 -24.85 16.97 -10.05
N LEU A 54 -24.74 15.66 -9.82
CA LEU A 54 -24.08 14.72 -10.75
C LEU A 54 -24.88 14.49 -12.04
N ARG A 55 -26.22 14.58 -11.99
CA ARG A 55 -27.14 14.16 -13.08
C ARG A 55 -27.65 15.31 -13.98
N TYR A 56 -27.37 16.57 -13.65
CA TYR A 56 -28.21 17.68 -14.12
C TYR A 56 -27.98 18.14 -15.58
N LYS A 57 -28.57 17.41 -16.54
CA LYS A 57 -28.48 17.66 -18.00
C LYS A 57 -28.86 19.07 -18.46
N SER A 58 -29.78 19.77 -17.79
CA SER A 58 -30.25 21.09 -18.24
C SER A 58 -29.24 22.22 -18.00
N TRP A 59 -28.30 22.07 -17.05
CA TRP A 59 -27.27 23.09 -16.79
C TRP A 59 -26.08 22.99 -17.75
N HIS A 60 -25.90 21.84 -18.39
CA HIS A 60 -24.75 21.54 -19.25
C HIS A 60 -24.86 22.11 -20.67
N LEU A 61 -26.07 22.55 -21.07
CA LEU A 61 -26.29 23.17 -22.37
C LEU A 61 -25.87 24.65 -22.40
N ASP A 62 -25.89 25.33 -21.25
CA ASP A 62 -25.59 26.77 -21.18
C ASP A 62 -24.11 27.07 -20.86
N TYR A 63 -23.38 26.15 -20.20
CA TYR A 63 -21.99 26.34 -19.80
C TYR A 63 -21.18 25.04 -19.89
N VAL A 64 -20.42 24.90 -20.98
CA VAL A 64 -19.57 23.73 -21.32
C VAL A 64 -18.46 23.43 -20.27
N ILE A 65 -18.16 24.36 -19.36
CA ILE A 65 -16.96 24.34 -18.48
C ILE A 65 -17.26 23.87 -17.03
N LEU A 66 -18.30 23.06 -16.80
CA LEU A 66 -18.74 22.71 -15.43
C LEU A 66 -18.61 21.22 -15.06
N SER A 67 -17.61 20.52 -15.60
CA SER A 67 -17.26 19.18 -15.09
C SER A 67 -16.81 19.21 -13.62
N SER A 68 -16.19 20.30 -13.17
CA SER A 68 -15.68 20.42 -11.79
C SER A 68 -16.74 20.22 -10.70
N VAL A 69 -17.98 20.69 -10.89
CA VAL A 69 -19.06 20.45 -9.90
C VAL A 69 -19.41 18.96 -9.86
N ARG A 70 -19.47 18.30 -11.02
CA ARG A 70 -19.78 16.86 -11.12
C ARG A 70 -18.66 15.99 -10.59
N GLU A 71 -17.41 16.30 -10.94
CA GLU A 71 -16.22 15.65 -10.38
C GLU A 71 -16.21 15.78 -8.84
N ASN A 72 -16.39 16.98 -8.29
CA ASN A 72 -16.40 17.16 -6.84
C ASN A 72 -17.58 16.45 -6.19
N SER A 73 -18.72 16.39 -6.87
CA SER A 73 -19.89 15.64 -6.38
C SER A 73 -19.64 14.13 -6.38
N ALA A 74 -19.06 13.57 -7.45
CA ALA A 74 -18.68 12.16 -7.49
C ALA A 74 -17.65 11.83 -6.40
N GLU A 75 -16.63 12.67 -6.22
CA GLU A 75 -15.62 12.50 -5.16
C GLU A 75 -16.25 12.60 -3.76
N ALA A 76 -17.14 13.57 -3.53
CA ALA A 76 -17.87 13.71 -2.28
C ALA A 76 -18.71 12.46 -1.96
N LEU A 77 -19.46 11.97 -2.95
CA LEU A 77 -20.29 10.76 -2.80
C LEU A 77 -19.44 9.52 -2.46
N GLY A 78 -18.26 9.39 -3.07
CA GLY A 78 -17.32 8.32 -2.75
C GLY A 78 -16.79 8.39 -1.31
N ARG A 79 -16.45 9.60 -0.83
CA ARG A 79 -15.96 9.80 0.54
C ARG A 79 -17.04 9.64 1.60
N ILE A 80 -18.26 10.09 1.32
CA ILE A 80 -19.41 9.90 2.22
C ILE A 80 -19.75 8.42 2.36
N GLY A 81 -19.54 7.62 1.30
CA GLY A 81 -19.69 6.16 1.36
C GLY A 81 -21.14 5.67 1.33
N ASP A 82 -22.09 6.52 0.93
CA ASP A 82 -23.50 6.16 0.90
C ASP A 82 -23.88 5.40 -0.38
N ILE A 83 -24.30 4.14 -0.20
CA ILE A 83 -24.69 3.22 -1.28
C ILE A 83 -25.84 3.74 -2.15
N ARG A 84 -26.66 4.70 -1.68
CA ARG A 84 -27.71 5.35 -2.47
C ARG A 84 -27.14 6.06 -3.71
N ALA A 85 -25.86 6.42 -3.68
CA ALA A 85 -25.16 7.08 -4.78
C ALA A 85 -24.82 6.14 -5.95
N ILE A 86 -24.76 4.83 -5.72
CA ILE A 86 -24.24 3.85 -6.70
C ILE A 86 -24.92 3.97 -8.07
N PRO A 87 -26.26 4.00 -8.21
CA PRO A 87 -26.89 4.11 -9.53
C PRO A 87 -26.56 5.41 -10.26
N ALA A 88 -26.35 6.51 -9.52
CA ALA A 88 -25.97 7.80 -10.11
C ALA A 88 -24.51 7.81 -10.55
N LEU A 89 -23.62 7.22 -9.74
CA LEU A 89 -22.20 7.09 -10.05
C LEU A 89 -21.97 6.15 -11.24
N ILE A 90 -22.74 5.05 -11.36
CA ILE A 90 -22.71 4.18 -12.55
C ILE A 90 -23.11 4.95 -13.81
N ASP A 91 -24.26 5.63 -13.80
CA ASP A 91 -24.71 6.43 -14.96
C ASP A 91 -23.69 7.50 -15.35
N SER A 92 -23.11 8.19 -14.37
CA SER A 92 -22.07 9.20 -14.62
C SER A 92 -20.78 8.59 -15.16
N MET A 93 -20.33 7.46 -14.61
CA MET A 93 -19.15 6.74 -15.10
C MET A 93 -19.32 6.25 -16.54
N GLU A 94 -20.53 5.84 -16.95
CA GLU A 94 -20.77 5.31 -18.29
C GLU A 94 -21.03 6.40 -19.33
N ASN A 95 -21.76 7.46 -18.94
CA ASN A 95 -22.39 8.37 -19.90
C ASN A 95 -21.86 9.81 -19.86
N ASP A 96 -21.02 10.18 -18.88
CA ASP A 96 -20.55 11.57 -18.80
C ASP A 96 -19.58 11.90 -19.95
N PRO A 97 -19.78 13.03 -20.66
CA PRO A 97 -18.88 13.41 -21.76
C PRO A 97 -17.45 13.70 -21.30
N ASP A 98 -17.26 14.11 -20.05
CA ASP A 98 -15.98 14.50 -19.46
C ASP A 98 -15.29 13.30 -18.79
N GLU A 99 -14.07 12.97 -19.23
CA GLU A 99 -13.29 11.87 -18.68
C GLU A 99 -12.96 11.99 -17.19
N GLU A 100 -12.80 13.19 -16.65
CA GLU A 100 -12.47 13.39 -15.24
C GLU A 100 -13.67 13.04 -14.37
N VAL A 101 -14.88 13.39 -14.81
CA VAL A 101 -16.12 12.98 -14.12
C VAL A 101 -16.29 11.45 -14.17
N ARG A 102 -16.03 10.82 -15.32
CA ARG A 102 -16.08 9.34 -15.43
C ARG A 102 -15.06 8.68 -14.51
N LEU A 103 -13.83 9.22 -14.47
CA LEU A 103 -12.76 8.76 -13.59
C LEU A 103 -13.16 8.86 -12.12
N LYS A 104 -13.65 10.01 -11.68
CA LYS A 104 -14.03 10.27 -10.29
C LYS A 104 -15.20 9.41 -9.85
N SER A 105 -16.12 9.14 -10.78
CA SER A 105 -17.22 8.19 -10.56
C SER A 105 -16.71 6.75 -10.41
N ALA A 106 -15.77 6.31 -11.26
CA ALA A 106 -15.13 4.99 -11.12
C ALA A 106 -14.36 4.86 -9.80
N TRP A 107 -13.62 5.91 -9.40
CA TRP A 107 -12.93 5.97 -8.13
C TRP A 107 -13.90 5.86 -6.96
N ALA A 108 -14.97 6.67 -6.96
CA ALA A 108 -16.00 6.67 -5.93
C ALA A 108 -16.65 5.29 -5.78
N LEU A 109 -17.02 4.64 -6.89
CA LEU A 109 -17.55 3.27 -6.87
C LEU A 109 -16.58 2.26 -6.23
N GLY A 110 -15.28 2.45 -6.42
CA GLY A 110 -14.25 1.66 -5.75
C GLY A 110 -14.11 1.95 -4.24
N GLU A 111 -14.31 3.20 -3.80
CA GLU A 111 -14.38 3.55 -2.37
C GLU A 111 -15.60 2.92 -1.70
N LEU A 112 -16.75 2.95 -2.37
CA LEU A 112 -18.01 2.35 -1.90
C LEU A 112 -17.94 0.83 -1.76
N GLY A 113 -17.03 0.17 -2.48
CA GLY A 113 -16.75 -1.26 -2.32
C GLY A 113 -17.92 -2.21 -2.70
N ASN A 114 -18.93 -1.72 -3.40
CA ASN A 114 -20.17 -2.46 -3.62
C ASN A 114 -20.14 -3.31 -4.91
N GLU A 115 -20.48 -4.59 -4.80
CA GLU A 115 -20.50 -5.55 -5.93
C GLU A 115 -21.48 -5.17 -7.06
N GLY A 116 -22.50 -4.34 -6.78
CA GLY A 116 -23.43 -3.82 -7.77
C GLY A 116 -22.78 -2.91 -8.82
N ALA A 117 -21.56 -2.43 -8.57
CA ALA A 117 -20.79 -1.61 -9.51
C ALA A 117 -19.85 -2.43 -10.42
N VAL A 118 -19.68 -3.73 -10.17
CA VAL A 118 -18.64 -4.55 -10.82
C VAL A 118 -18.82 -4.61 -12.34
N ASP A 119 -20.04 -4.85 -12.83
CA ASP A 119 -20.29 -4.98 -14.27
C ASP A 119 -20.05 -3.66 -15.02
N ALA A 120 -20.41 -2.53 -14.39
CA ALA A 120 -20.14 -1.20 -14.94
C ALA A 120 -18.64 -0.88 -14.95
N LEU A 121 -17.92 -1.22 -13.87
CA LEU A 121 -16.47 -1.03 -13.77
C LEU A 121 -15.71 -1.92 -14.75
N ILE A 122 -16.18 -3.16 -14.99
CA ILE A 122 -15.67 -4.04 -16.04
C ILE A 122 -15.83 -3.37 -17.42
N THR A 123 -16.99 -2.78 -17.70
CA THR A 123 -17.22 -2.04 -18.95
C THR A 123 -16.28 -0.84 -19.07
N ALA A 124 -16.05 -0.12 -17.97
CA ALA A 124 -15.14 1.03 -17.93
C ALA A 124 -13.65 0.67 -18.08
N LEU A 125 -13.26 -0.62 -18.02
CA LEU A 125 -11.94 -1.08 -18.46
C LEU A 125 -11.73 -0.92 -19.97
N GLU A 126 -12.76 -0.60 -20.75
CA GLU A 126 -12.68 -0.36 -22.19
C GLU A 126 -12.86 1.12 -22.56
N ASP A 127 -12.83 2.03 -21.57
CA ASP A 127 -12.96 3.47 -21.81
C ASP A 127 -11.86 4.01 -22.74
N LYS A 128 -12.23 4.99 -23.58
CA LYS A 128 -11.29 5.68 -24.49
C LYS A 128 -10.12 6.33 -23.76
N ASN A 129 -10.32 6.78 -22.52
CA ASN A 129 -9.32 7.44 -21.69
C ASN A 129 -8.62 6.44 -20.76
N TRP A 130 -7.29 6.39 -20.84
CA TRP A 130 -6.47 5.47 -20.06
C TRP A 130 -6.60 5.67 -18.54
N SER A 131 -6.87 6.91 -18.09
CA SER A 131 -6.99 7.25 -16.68
C SER A 131 -8.28 6.68 -16.08
N VAL A 132 -9.37 6.66 -16.86
CA VAL A 132 -10.61 5.96 -16.50
C VAL A 132 -10.35 4.46 -16.41
N ARG A 133 -9.75 3.84 -17.45
CA ARG A 133 -9.43 2.39 -17.44
C ARG A 133 -8.58 1.98 -16.25
N ARG A 134 -7.51 2.73 -15.96
CA ARG A 134 -6.62 2.52 -14.80
C ARG A 134 -7.40 2.61 -13.49
N THR A 135 -8.27 3.61 -13.35
CA THR A 135 -9.06 3.83 -12.13
C THR A 135 -10.07 2.70 -11.94
N SER A 136 -10.73 2.25 -13.01
CA SER A 136 -11.62 1.10 -12.99
C SER A 136 -10.88 -0.19 -12.60
N ALA A 137 -9.68 -0.42 -13.13
CA ALA A 137 -8.84 -1.55 -12.72
C ALA A 137 -8.53 -1.53 -11.22
N ASN A 138 -8.18 -0.36 -10.67
CA ASN A 138 -7.93 -0.21 -9.24
C ASN A 138 -9.19 -0.43 -8.40
N ALA A 139 -10.33 0.15 -8.82
CA ALA A 139 -11.62 0.00 -8.14
C ALA A 139 -12.07 -1.47 -8.07
N LEU A 140 -11.96 -2.22 -9.18
CA LEU A 140 -12.26 -3.65 -9.21
C LEU A 140 -11.39 -4.44 -8.23
N GLY A 141 -10.10 -4.10 -8.11
CA GLY A 141 -9.20 -4.74 -7.14
C GLY A 141 -9.49 -4.37 -5.68
N ARG A 142 -10.17 -3.26 -5.43
CA ARG A 142 -10.64 -2.88 -4.08
C ARG A 142 -11.94 -3.58 -3.71
N ILE A 143 -12.86 -3.69 -4.66
CA ILE A 143 -14.12 -4.44 -4.47
C ILE A 143 -13.81 -5.94 -4.27
N GLY A 144 -12.84 -6.47 -5.01
CA GLY A 144 -12.36 -7.85 -4.82
C GLY A 144 -13.27 -8.93 -5.43
N ASP A 145 -14.26 -8.57 -6.23
CA ASP A 145 -15.16 -9.52 -6.88
C ASP A 145 -14.45 -10.29 -8.02
N HIS A 146 -14.31 -11.61 -7.85
CA HIS A 146 -13.60 -12.49 -8.79
C HIS A 146 -14.20 -12.52 -10.21
N ARG A 147 -15.42 -12.05 -10.43
CA ARG A 147 -15.98 -11.85 -11.79
C ARG A 147 -15.12 -10.92 -12.64
N ALA A 148 -14.36 -10.02 -12.02
CA ALA A 148 -13.47 -9.07 -12.69
C ALA A 148 -12.14 -9.69 -13.17
N VAL A 149 -11.74 -10.86 -12.65
CA VAL A 149 -10.40 -11.45 -12.92
C VAL A 149 -10.10 -11.59 -14.42
N PRO A 150 -10.98 -12.17 -15.27
CA PRO A 150 -10.69 -12.30 -16.70
C PRO A 150 -10.48 -10.96 -17.41
N TYR A 151 -11.16 -9.91 -16.95
CA TYR A 151 -11.07 -8.57 -17.54
C TYR A 151 -9.84 -7.83 -17.07
N LEU A 152 -9.44 -8.00 -15.81
CA LEU A 152 -8.16 -7.49 -15.30
C LEU A 152 -6.98 -8.22 -15.96
N ILE A 153 -7.10 -9.51 -16.27
CA ILE A 153 -6.10 -10.23 -17.06
C ILE A 153 -5.95 -9.59 -18.45
N LYS A 154 -7.05 -9.27 -19.14
CA LYS A 154 -7.02 -8.53 -20.42
C LYS A 154 -6.39 -7.14 -20.26
N ALA A 155 -6.65 -6.44 -19.15
CA ALA A 155 -6.08 -5.12 -18.88
C ALA A 155 -4.55 -5.13 -18.63
N LEU A 156 -3.94 -6.29 -18.36
CA LEU A 156 -2.47 -6.44 -18.36
C LEU A 156 -1.86 -6.29 -19.77
N GLU A 157 -2.67 -6.32 -20.82
CA GLU A 157 -2.23 -6.16 -22.22
C GLU A 157 -2.54 -4.75 -22.77
N ASP A 158 -2.98 -3.82 -21.90
CA ASP A 158 -3.34 -2.46 -22.32
C ASP A 158 -2.13 -1.68 -22.88
N ASN A 159 -2.38 -0.79 -23.84
CA ASN A 159 -1.34 0.06 -24.41
C ASN A 159 -0.73 1.04 -23.40
N ASP A 160 -1.48 1.43 -22.36
CA ASP A 160 -1.00 2.33 -21.31
C ASP A 160 -0.44 1.55 -20.11
N TRP A 161 0.79 1.86 -19.73
CA TRP A 161 1.50 1.17 -18.66
C TRP A 161 0.85 1.38 -17.29
N HIS A 162 0.13 2.48 -17.04
CA HIS A 162 -0.59 2.65 -15.78
C HIS A 162 -1.73 1.65 -15.66
N VAL A 163 -2.46 1.39 -16.76
CA VAL A 163 -3.55 0.40 -16.76
C VAL A 163 -2.98 -0.99 -16.46
N ARG A 164 -1.90 -1.39 -17.15
CA ARG A 164 -1.20 -2.66 -16.89
C ARG A 164 -0.72 -2.76 -15.43
N LYS A 165 -0.11 -1.70 -14.90
CA LYS A 165 0.38 -1.63 -13.51
C LYS A 165 -0.74 -1.87 -12.51
N TYR A 166 -1.88 -1.18 -12.64
CA TYR A 166 -2.99 -1.31 -11.71
C TYR A 166 -3.76 -2.62 -11.89
N ALA A 167 -3.83 -3.16 -13.10
CA ALA A 167 -4.34 -4.52 -13.32
C ALA A 167 -3.50 -5.56 -12.56
N ALA A 168 -2.16 -5.48 -12.61
CA ALA A 168 -1.27 -6.35 -11.84
C ALA A 168 -1.49 -6.21 -10.33
N VAL A 169 -1.61 -4.98 -9.83
CA VAL A 169 -1.91 -4.70 -8.41
C VAL A 169 -3.22 -5.36 -7.99
N SER A 170 -4.28 -5.17 -8.76
CA SER A 170 -5.61 -5.71 -8.47
C SER A 170 -5.63 -7.23 -8.49
N LEU A 171 -5.01 -7.86 -9.50
CA LEU A 171 -4.89 -9.33 -9.55
C LEU A 171 -4.09 -9.89 -8.36
N GLY A 172 -3.06 -9.18 -7.91
CA GLY A 172 -2.31 -9.52 -6.71
C GLY A 172 -3.12 -9.39 -5.41
N LYS A 173 -4.09 -8.47 -5.34
CA LYS A 173 -5.03 -8.36 -4.20
C LYS A 173 -6.05 -9.49 -4.20
N MET A 174 -6.56 -9.86 -5.38
CA MET A 174 -7.57 -10.91 -5.55
C MET A 174 -6.99 -12.33 -5.43
N GLN A 175 -5.69 -12.48 -5.63
CA GLN A 175 -4.96 -13.75 -5.48
C GLN A 175 -5.52 -14.93 -6.30
N ASP A 176 -6.23 -14.64 -7.41
CA ASP A 176 -6.78 -15.67 -8.27
C ASP A 176 -5.68 -16.26 -9.17
N LYS A 177 -5.46 -17.58 -9.03
CA LYS A 177 -4.44 -18.33 -9.77
C LYS A 177 -4.59 -18.26 -11.30
N GLN A 178 -5.76 -17.90 -11.82
CA GLN A 178 -5.96 -17.67 -13.26
C GLN A 178 -5.02 -16.58 -13.80
N ALA A 179 -4.60 -15.64 -12.95
CA ALA A 179 -3.72 -14.53 -13.32
C ALA A 179 -2.26 -14.95 -13.55
N ILE A 180 -1.82 -16.10 -13.02
CA ILE A 180 -0.40 -16.48 -12.96
C ILE A 180 0.28 -16.46 -14.35
N PRO A 181 -0.28 -17.05 -15.42
CA PRO A 181 0.38 -17.08 -16.72
C PRO A 181 0.70 -15.68 -17.26
N ILE A 182 -0.27 -14.76 -17.20
CA ILE A 182 -0.11 -13.40 -17.73
C ILE A 182 0.75 -12.54 -16.80
N LEU A 183 0.68 -12.73 -15.48
CA LEU A 183 1.60 -12.07 -14.55
C LEU A 183 3.05 -12.50 -14.77
N LEU A 184 3.30 -13.78 -15.12
CA LEU A 184 4.65 -14.24 -15.50
C LEU A 184 5.16 -13.56 -16.77
N GLU A 185 4.29 -13.31 -17.73
CA GLU A 185 4.64 -12.55 -18.95
C GLU A 185 4.92 -11.08 -18.62
N ALA A 186 4.09 -10.45 -17.79
CA ALA A 186 4.25 -9.06 -17.34
C ALA A 186 5.53 -8.83 -16.51
N MET A 187 6.18 -9.87 -15.99
CA MET A 187 7.53 -9.74 -15.43
C MET A 187 8.55 -9.25 -16.46
N ASP A 188 8.31 -9.40 -17.77
CA ASP A 188 9.16 -8.90 -18.86
C ASP A 188 8.57 -7.71 -19.62
N ASP A 189 7.57 -7.03 -19.03
CA ASP A 189 6.99 -5.79 -19.57
C ASP A 189 8.08 -4.74 -19.88
N GLU A 190 7.82 -3.86 -20.84
CA GLU A 190 8.72 -2.75 -21.19
C GLU A 190 8.87 -1.75 -20.03
N ASP A 191 7.82 -1.55 -19.25
CA ASP A 191 7.77 -0.60 -18.14
C ASP A 191 8.27 -1.23 -16.83
N ALA A 192 9.07 -0.47 -16.08
CA ALA A 192 9.69 -0.98 -14.86
C ALA A 192 8.70 -1.18 -13.71
N ASP A 193 7.70 -0.32 -13.59
CA ASP A 193 6.70 -0.42 -12.54
C ASP A 193 5.78 -1.62 -12.79
N VAL A 194 5.39 -1.86 -14.05
CA VAL A 194 4.58 -3.03 -14.42
C VAL A 194 5.31 -4.32 -14.05
N ARG A 195 6.59 -4.45 -14.43
CA ARG A 195 7.42 -5.62 -14.06
C ARG A 195 7.46 -5.83 -12.55
N TRP A 196 7.68 -4.76 -11.79
CA TRP A 196 7.75 -4.82 -10.33
C TRP A 196 6.42 -5.24 -9.71
N LYS A 197 5.30 -4.63 -10.14
CA LYS A 197 3.96 -4.98 -9.63
C LYS A 197 3.55 -6.40 -10.01
N ALA A 198 3.92 -6.89 -11.19
CA ALA A 198 3.71 -8.29 -11.57
C ALA A 198 4.47 -9.27 -10.65
N MET A 199 5.74 -8.97 -10.34
CA MET A 199 6.52 -9.77 -9.39
C MET A 199 5.93 -9.74 -7.97
N LEU A 200 5.44 -8.59 -7.50
CA LEU A 200 4.75 -8.48 -6.21
C LEU A 200 3.43 -9.25 -6.20
N ALA A 201 2.65 -9.19 -7.27
CA ALA A 201 1.42 -9.95 -7.40
C ALA A 201 1.69 -11.46 -7.31
N LEU A 202 2.66 -11.97 -8.08
CA LEU A 202 3.08 -13.38 -7.99
C LEU A 202 3.56 -13.78 -6.59
N GLY A 203 4.24 -12.88 -5.88
CA GLY A 203 4.60 -13.08 -4.48
C GLY A 203 3.38 -13.23 -3.57
N LYS A 204 2.36 -12.39 -3.74
CA LYS A 204 1.08 -12.46 -3.00
C LYS A 204 0.28 -13.72 -3.29
N LEU A 205 0.38 -14.27 -4.51
CA LEU A 205 -0.22 -15.56 -4.86
C LEU A 205 0.46 -16.76 -4.17
N GLY A 206 1.65 -16.56 -3.59
CA GLY A 206 2.33 -17.54 -2.75
C GLY A 206 2.57 -18.89 -3.43
N GLU A 207 2.28 -19.96 -2.69
CA GLU A 207 2.52 -21.35 -3.11
C GLU A 207 1.93 -21.70 -4.49
N SER A 208 0.80 -21.11 -4.86
CA SER A 208 0.19 -21.36 -6.18
C SER A 208 1.08 -20.91 -7.34
N ALA A 209 1.94 -19.90 -7.13
CA ALA A 209 2.87 -19.39 -8.13
C ALA A 209 4.18 -20.18 -8.19
N VAL A 210 4.51 -21.01 -7.19
CA VAL A 210 5.79 -21.73 -7.10
C VAL A 210 6.00 -22.67 -8.30
N PRO A 211 5.09 -23.62 -8.63
CA PRO A 211 5.35 -24.54 -9.75
C PRO A 211 5.54 -23.83 -11.11
N PRO A 212 4.73 -22.82 -11.48
CA PRO A 212 4.97 -22.01 -12.68
C PRO A 212 6.29 -21.22 -12.65
N LEU A 213 6.68 -20.65 -11.51
CA LEU A 213 7.97 -19.95 -11.36
C LEU A 213 9.16 -20.92 -11.49
N VAL A 214 9.07 -22.12 -10.93
CA VAL A 214 10.08 -23.18 -11.10
C VAL A 214 10.22 -23.58 -12.57
N LYS A 215 9.13 -23.60 -13.34
CA LYS A 215 9.20 -23.77 -14.80
C LYS A 215 9.91 -22.59 -15.47
N THR A 216 9.67 -21.37 -15.01
CA THR A 216 10.32 -20.13 -15.51
C THR A 216 11.82 -20.09 -15.23
N LEU A 217 12.33 -20.80 -14.23
CA LEU A 217 13.78 -21.02 -14.03
C LEU A 217 14.46 -21.75 -15.20
N LYS A 218 13.71 -22.29 -16.17
CA LYS A 218 14.24 -22.92 -17.40
C LYS A 218 14.06 -22.04 -18.64
N ASN A 219 13.62 -20.79 -18.48
CA ASN A 219 13.38 -19.88 -19.60
C ASN A 219 14.68 -19.55 -20.36
N LYS A 220 14.60 -19.38 -21.69
CA LYS A 220 15.76 -19.03 -22.53
C LYS A 220 16.33 -17.65 -22.16
N ASN A 221 15.48 -16.70 -21.79
CA ASN A 221 15.86 -15.38 -21.32
C ASN A 221 16.40 -15.48 -19.88
N TRP A 222 17.68 -15.16 -19.68
CA TRP A 222 18.30 -15.19 -18.35
C TRP A 222 17.69 -14.17 -17.38
N ARG A 223 17.15 -13.05 -17.87
CA ARG A 223 16.47 -12.06 -17.03
C ARG A 223 15.22 -12.66 -16.40
N MET A 224 14.46 -13.44 -17.17
CA MET A 224 13.27 -14.14 -16.66
C MET A 224 13.63 -15.17 -15.60
N ARG A 225 14.72 -15.93 -15.80
CA ARG A 225 15.21 -16.86 -14.78
C ARG A 225 15.62 -16.14 -13.49
N ALA A 226 16.33 -15.02 -13.61
CA ALA A 226 16.75 -14.21 -12.45
C ALA A 226 15.56 -13.62 -11.69
N LYS A 227 14.57 -13.07 -12.39
CA LYS A 227 13.34 -12.53 -11.78
C LYS A 227 12.52 -13.64 -11.11
N ALA A 228 12.41 -14.81 -11.74
CA ALA A 228 11.72 -15.95 -11.13
C ALA A 228 12.42 -16.45 -9.86
N ALA A 229 13.75 -16.50 -9.85
CA ALA A 229 14.52 -16.81 -8.63
C ALA A 229 14.27 -15.78 -7.52
N GLU A 230 14.16 -14.49 -7.86
CA GLU A 230 13.84 -13.44 -6.89
C GLU A 230 12.44 -13.61 -6.29
N VAL A 231 11.42 -13.88 -7.12
CA VAL A 231 10.05 -14.09 -6.63
C VAL A 231 9.96 -15.35 -5.78
N LEU A 232 10.61 -16.46 -6.18
CA LEU A 232 10.68 -17.68 -5.37
C LEU A 232 11.33 -17.44 -4.01
N GLY A 233 12.38 -16.61 -3.93
CA GLY A 233 12.99 -16.24 -2.66
C GLY A 233 12.11 -15.36 -1.77
N LYS A 234 11.15 -14.62 -2.34
CA LYS A 234 10.16 -13.86 -1.57
C LYS A 234 9.01 -14.73 -1.09
N ILE A 235 8.59 -15.72 -1.88
CA ILE A 235 7.55 -16.67 -1.50
C ILE A 235 8.08 -17.61 -0.40
N GLY A 236 9.29 -18.14 -0.57
CA GLY A 236 9.84 -19.15 0.33
C GLY A 236 9.17 -20.51 0.16
N GLY A 237 9.22 -21.34 1.20
CA GLY A 237 8.72 -22.71 1.18
C GLY A 237 9.75 -23.73 0.67
N GLU A 238 9.52 -24.99 1.01
CA GLU A 238 10.42 -26.13 0.73
C GLU A 238 10.64 -26.31 -0.80
N ASP A 239 9.58 -26.21 -1.60
CA ASP A 239 9.68 -26.36 -3.06
C ASP A 239 10.49 -25.23 -3.72
N ALA A 240 10.33 -23.98 -3.25
CA ALA A 240 11.11 -22.85 -3.74
C ALA A 240 12.58 -22.98 -3.32
N LEU A 241 12.83 -23.36 -2.07
CA LEU A 241 14.16 -23.62 -1.52
C LEU A 241 14.91 -24.66 -2.37
N HIS A 242 14.32 -25.83 -2.59
CA HIS A 242 14.91 -26.89 -3.40
C HIS A 242 15.13 -26.47 -4.86
N ALA A 243 14.22 -25.72 -5.46
CA ALA A 243 14.38 -25.22 -6.80
C ALA A 243 15.56 -24.23 -6.93
N LEU A 244 15.74 -23.36 -5.93
CA LEU A 244 16.82 -22.37 -5.88
C LEU A 244 18.18 -23.03 -5.59
N ILE A 245 18.24 -24.04 -4.71
CA ILE A 245 19.44 -24.86 -4.48
C ILE A 245 19.86 -25.53 -5.80
N ASN A 246 18.92 -26.16 -6.50
CA ASN A 246 19.19 -26.81 -7.79
C ASN A 246 19.65 -25.82 -8.87
N LEU A 247 19.12 -24.58 -8.87
CA LEU A 247 19.54 -23.53 -9.79
C LEU A 247 20.99 -23.06 -9.52
N LEU A 248 21.38 -23.00 -8.24
CA LEU A 248 22.68 -22.49 -7.81
C LEU A 248 23.81 -23.53 -7.94
N VAL A 249 23.56 -24.79 -7.56
CA VAL A 249 24.60 -25.84 -7.49
C VAL A 249 24.21 -27.18 -8.11
N GLY A 250 23.04 -27.27 -8.76
CA GLY A 250 22.56 -28.52 -9.35
C GLY A 250 23.36 -28.98 -10.57
N ARG A 251 23.04 -30.19 -11.06
CA ARG A 251 23.69 -30.82 -12.24
C ARG A 251 23.69 -29.94 -13.49
N THR A 252 22.73 -29.02 -13.59
CA THR A 252 22.59 -28.03 -14.67
C THR A 252 22.62 -26.62 -14.09
N THR A 253 23.66 -26.31 -13.31
CA THR A 253 23.90 -24.97 -12.76
C THR A 253 23.80 -23.91 -13.87
N ASP A 254 23.14 -22.79 -13.57
CA ASP A 254 22.93 -21.75 -14.58
C ASP A 254 24.25 -21.14 -15.06
N LYS A 255 24.43 -20.98 -16.37
CA LYS A 255 25.67 -20.39 -16.92
C LYS A 255 25.78 -18.89 -16.66
N ASN A 256 24.68 -18.19 -16.41
CA ASN A 256 24.68 -16.75 -16.21
C ASN A 256 24.89 -16.38 -14.74
N ARG A 257 25.98 -15.65 -14.47
CA ARG A 257 26.35 -15.14 -13.13
C ARG A 257 25.26 -14.36 -12.40
N HIS A 258 24.40 -13.63 -13.13
CA HIS A 258 23.34 -12.84 -12.51
C HIS A 258 22.21 -13.72 -11.99
N VAL A 259 21.90 -14.81 -12.70
CA VAL A 259 20.92 -15.81 -12.26
C VAL A 259 21.44 -16.52 -11.02
N ARG A 260 22.69 -17.00 -11.04
CA ARG A 260 23.31 -17.66 -9.87
C ARG A 260 23.37 -16.74 -8.65
N GLY A 261 23.85 -15.50 -8.81
CA GLY A 261 23.90 -14.56 -7.70
C GLY A 261 22.52 -14.18 -7.16
N LYS A 262 21.48 -14.11 -8.02
CA LYS A 262 20.09 -13.92 -7.57
C LYS A 262 19.54 -15.15 -6.84
N ALA A 263 19.90 -16.36 -7.26
CA ALA A 263 19.57 -17.59 -6.54
C ALA A 263 20.20 -17.60 -5.14
N ALA A 264 21.48 -17.24 -5.02
CA ALA A 264 22.17 -17.14 -3.74
C ALA A 264 21.52 -16.09 -2.81
N GLU A 265 21.18 -14.91 -3.35
CA GLU A 265 20.46 -13.86 -2.61
C GLU A 265 19.07 -14.34 -2.15
N ALA A 266 18.33 -15.04 -3.01
CA ALA A 266 17.02 -15.60 -2.73
C ALA A 266 17.08 -16.64 -1.60
N LEU A 267 18.07 -17.55 -1.64
CA LEU A 267 18.28 -18.54 -0.57
C LEU A 267 18.59 -17.88 0.78
N GLY A 268 19.41 -16.83 0.79
CA GLY A 268 19.67 -16.05 2.01
C GLY A 268 18.45 -15.30 2.54
N ARG A 269 17.48 -14.97 1.67
CA ARG A 269 16.20 -14.39 2.08
C ARG A 269 15.28 -15.45 2.70
N ILE A 270 15.27 -16.67 2.17
CA ILE A 270 14.53 -17.80 2.76
C ILE A 270 15.09 -18.12 4.15
N GLY A 271 16.41 -18.06 4.32
CA GLY A 271 17.04 -18.18 5.63
C GLY A 271 17.13 -19.62 6.15
N ASP A 272 16.88 -20.62 5.30
CA ASP A 272 16.93 -22.03 5.70
C ASP A 272 18.37 -22.59 5.68
N GLU A 273 18.73 -23.31 6.75
CA GLU A 273 20.05 -23.93 6.91
C GLU A 273 20.35 -24.99 5.84
N GLU A 274 19.34 -25.60 5.22
CA GLU A 274 19.55 -26.55 4.11
C GLU A 274 20.28 -25.90 2.92
N ALA A 275 20.11 -24.60 2.72
CA ALA A 275 20.81 -23.85 1.67
C ALA A 275 22.31 -23.69 1.94
N PHE A 276 22.79 -23.99 3.16
CA PHE A 276 24.14 -23.64 3.61
C PHE A 276 25.23 -24.26 2.74
N GLU A 277 25.16 -25.56 2.46
CA GLU A 277 26.16 -26.24 1.61
C GLU A 277 26.13 -25.74 0.16
N ALA A 278 24.94 -25.40 -0.36
CA ALA A 278 24.81 -24.81 -1.69
C ALA A 278 25.47 -23.42 -1.76
N LEU A 279 25.24 -22.57 -0.76
CA LEU A 279 25.85 -21.25 -0.67
C LEU A 279 27.37 -21.34 -0.47
N LYS A 280 27.85 -22.25 0.37
CA LYS A 280 29.29 -22.47 0.59
C LYS A 280 30.01 -22.92 -0.67
N ASN A 281 29.35 -23.71 -1.51
CA ASN A 281 29.86 -24.03 -2.85
C ASN A 281 29.87 -22.81 -3.77
N ALA A 282 28.85 -21.94 -3.70
CA ALA A 282 28.79 -20.69 -4.47
C ALA A 282 29.85 -19.66 -4.04
N GLN A 283 30.42 -19.73 -2.83
CA GLN A 283 31.60 -18.94 -2.44
C GLN A 283 32.85 -19.27 -3.29
N LYS A 284 32.84 -20.39 -4.03
CA LYS A 284 33.92 -20.77 -4.95
C LYS A 284 33.59 -20.45 -6.42
N ASP A 285 32.48 -19.77 -6.68
CA ASP A 285 32.07 -19.39 -8.03
C ASP A 285 33.14 -18.52 -8.72
N GLU A 286 33.29 -18.68 -10.04
CA GLU A 286 34.28 -17.94 -10.84
C GLU A 286 34.06 -16.41 -10.74
N TYR A 287 32.82 -15.95 -10.60
CA TYR A 287 32.48 -14.53 -10.56
C TYR A 287 32.34 -14.01 -9.14
N LYS A 288 33.04 -12.91 -8.85
CA LYS A 288 32.97 -12.20 -7.56
C LYS A 288 31.54 -11.88 -7.12
N TYR A 289 30.69 -11.45 -8.04
CA TYR A 289 29.28 -11.14 -7.74
C TYR A 289 28.53 -12.31 -7.08
N VAL A 290 28.76 -13.55 -7.51
CA VAL A 290 28.08 -14.72 -6.94
C VAL A 290 28.65 -15.02 -5.56
N ARG A 291 29.98 -14.95 -5.40
CA ARG A 291 30.66 -15.14 -4.12
C ARG A 291 30.18 -14.14 -3.06
N ASP A 292 30.17 -12.86 -3.40
CA ASP A 292 29.73 -11.79 -2.48
C ASP A 292 28.27 -12.02 -2.03
N LYS A 293 27.38 -12.47 -2.93
CA LYS A 293 25.99 -12.79 -2.58
C LYS A 293 25.90 -14.03 -1.70
N ALA A 294 26.69 -15.06 -1.97
CA ALA A 294 26.74 -16.26 -1.14
C ALA A 294 27.25 -15.94 0.28
N ASP A 295 28.31 -15.13 0.40
CA ASP A 295 28.87 -14.69 1.68
C ASP A 295 27.81 -13.97 2.53
N VAL A 296 27.13 -12.97 1.96
CA VAL A 296 26.07 -12.23 2.66
C VAL A 296 24.93 -13.16 3.08
N SER A 297 24.49 -14.07 2.20
CA SER A 297 23.42 -15.02 2.50
C SER A 297 23.80 -16.01 3.60
N ILE A 298 25.03 -16.49 3.64
CA ILE A 298 25.55 -17.34 4.72
C ILE A 298 25.54 -16.56 6.04
N GLN A 299 26.00 -15.32 6.07
CA GLN A 299 25.95 -14.51 7.29
C GLN A 299 24.52 -14.32 7.78
N LYS A 300 23.55 -14.15 6.87
CA LYS A 300 22.12 -14.05 7.23
C LYS A 300 21.58 -15.33 7.86
N ILE A 301 21.91 -16.50 7.31
CA ILE A 301 21.48 -17.80 7.83
C ILE A 301 22.16 -18.11 9.18
N LEU A 302 23.45 -17.80 9.30
CA LEU A 302 24.24 -18.07 10.51
C LEU A 302 24.02 -17.06 11.64
N LYS A 303 23.38 -15.92 11.36
CA LYS A 303 23.01 -15.00 12.43
C LYS A 303 22.15 -15.78 13.42
N PRO A 304 22.54 -15.82 14.72
CA PRO A 304 21.69 -16.43 15.72
C PRO A 304 20.28 -15.84 15.60
N ARG A 305 19.26 -16.69 15.62
CA ARG A 305 17.89 -16.20 15.79
C ARG A 305 17.91 -15.30 17.02
N LYS A 306 17.52 -14.04 16.85
CA LYS A 306 17.58 -13.02 17.89
C LYS A 306 16.84 -13.55 19.12
N GLU A 307 17.39 -13.34 20.31
CA GLU A 307 16.70 -13.72 21.55
C GLU A 307 15.54 -12.74 21.74
N ILE A 308 14.36 -13.19 21.35
CA ILE A 308 13.15 -12.40 21.46
C ILE A 308 12.72 -12.34 22.94
N ARG A 309 12.60 -11.11 23.44
CA ARG A 309 12.06 -10.75 24.74
C ARG A 309 10.68 -10.14 24.54
N ILE A 310 9.78 -10.38 25.49
CA ILE A 310 8.41 -9.84 25.43
C ILE A 310 8.30 -8.66 26.39
N LEU A 311 7.92 -7.51 25.88
CA LEU A 311 7.55 -6.36 26.69
C LEU A 311 6.04 -6.41 26.96
N ASN A 312 5.66 -6.60 28.22
CA ASN A 312 4.29 -6.37 28.66
C ASN A 312 4.14 -4.92 29.17
N TYR A 313 3.23 -4.19 28.55
CA TYR A 313 2.91 -2.79 28.85
C TYR A 313 1.45 -2.67 29.31
N ASP A 314 1.18 -1.62 30.09
CA ASP A 314 -0.14 -1.28 30.62
C ASP A 314 -0.91 -2.46 31.26
N ASN A 315 -0.41 -2.95 32.39
CA ASN A 315 -0.96 -4.13 33.09
C ASN A 315 -1.05 -5.42 32.24
N GLY A 316 -0.32 -5.50 31.13
CA GLY A 316 -0.34 -6.65 30.22
C GLY A 316 -1.42 -6.56 29.14
N GLU A 317 -2.04 -5.39 28.96
CA GLU A 317 -2.97 -5.09 27.86
C GLU A 317 -2.25 -4.99 26.51
N VAL A 318 -0.93 -4.75 26.50
CA VAL A 318 -0.12 -4.70 25.27
C VAL A 318 1.11 -5.58 25.40
N SER A 319 1.41 -6.33 24.35
CA SER A 319 2.68 -7.04 24.17
C SER A 319 3.37 -6.64 22.88
N LEU A 320 4.69 -6.60 22.91
CA LEU A 320 5.52 -6.63 21.70
C LEU A 320 6.80 -7.42 21.98
N ASP A 321 7.34 -8.01 20.92
CA ASP A 321 8.60 -8.73 20.92
C ASP A 321 9.73 -7.79 20.54
N TYR A 322 10.81 -7.80 21.33
CA TYR A 322 12.01 -7.01 21.08
C TYR A 322 13.26 -7.85 21.32
N SER A 323 14.37 -7.54 20.64
CA SER A 323 15.61 -8.32 20.76
C SER A 323 16.56 -7.78 21.84
N GLU A 324 17.61 -8.54 22.11
CA GLU A 324 18.72 -8.17 22.99
C GLU A 324 19.45 -6.88 22.61
N HIS A 325 19.27 -6.39 21.37
CA HIS A 325 19.81 -5.12 20.89
C HIS A 325 19.09 -3.90 21.47
N TRP A 326 18.02 -4.12 22.24
CA TRP A 326 17.25 -3.07 22.88
C TRP A 326 17.32 -3.18 24.40
N GLU A 327 17.62 -2.06 25.04
CA GLU A 327 17.57 -1.92 26.49
C GLU A 327 16.32 -1.17 26.91
N MET A 328 15.66 -1.63 27.99
CA MET A 328 14.54 -0.90 28.58
C MET A 328 15.10 0.16 29.51
N VAL A 329 14.72 1.41 29.26
CA VAL A 329 15.13 2.58 30.02
C VAL A 329 13.87 3.19 30.66
N GLU A 330 13.92 3.36 31.98
CA GLU A 330 12.88 4.09 32.71
C GLU A 330 13.15 5.59 32.64
N THR A 331 12.15 6.36 32.19
CA THR A 331 12.22 7.82 32.15
C THR A 331 11.58 8.44 33.40
N SER A 332 11.90 9.71 33.66
CA SER A 332 11.44 10.45 34.85
C SER A 332 9.92 10.62 34.95
N ASP A 333 9.19 10.43 33.84
CA ASP A 333 7.73 10.47 33.74
C ASP A 333 7.10 9.05 33.76
N ALA A 334 7.86 8.03 34.17
CA ALA A 334 7.43 6.62 34.24
C ALA A 334 7.03 5.99 32.89
N LYS A 335 7.41 6.60 31.76
CA LYS A 335 7.27 5.95 30.45
C LYS A 335 8.33 4.86 30.30
N LYS A 336 7.92 3.75 29.67
CA LYS A 336 8.86 2.70 29.25
C LYS A 336 9.38 3.06 27.86
N VAL A 337 10.68 3.32 27.77
CA VAL A 337 11.36 3.60 26.50
C VAL A 337 12.29 2.44 26.21
N LEU A 338 12.22 1.90 24.99
CA LEU A 338 13.20 0.92 24.51
C LEU A 338 14.26 1.68 23.71
N ARG A 339 15.53 1.49 24.06
CA ARG A 339 16.67 2.10 23.37
C ARG A 339 17.45 1.03 22.62
N GLY A 340 17.46 1.12 21.30
CA GLY A 340 18.23 0.27 20.41
C GLY A 340 19.70 0.69 20.43
N LEU A 341 20.59 -0.23 20.82
CA LEU A 341 22.03 -0.04 20.91
C LEU A 341 22.71 -0.61 19.65
N TYR A 342 22.70 0.18 18.58
CA TYR A 342 23.36 -0.16 17.32
C TYR A 342 24.72 0.54 17.24
N ALA A 343 25.63 0.03 16.39
CA ALA A 343 27.01 0.47 16.37
C ALA A 343 27.10 2.00 16.17
N ASN A 344 27.62 2.70 17.18
CA ASN A 344 27.86 4.14 17.25
C ASN A 344 26.64 5.07 17.39
N ASN A 345 25.40 4.60 17.23
CA ASN A 345 24.19 5.43 17.25
C ASN A 345 23.02 4.69 17.93
N SER A 346 22.21 5.40 18.71
CA SER A 346 21.05 4.80 19.40
C SER A 346 19.73 5.13 18.70
N ILE A 347 18.88 4.12 18.54
CA ILE A 347 17.47 4.33 18.17
C ILE A 347 16.64 4.37 19.44
N THR A 348 15.63 5.23 19.50
CA THR A 348 14.69 5.26 20.62
C THR A 348 13.31 4.87 20.15
N LEU A 349 12.67 3.94 20.86
CA LEU A 349 11.28 3.54 20.72
C LEU A 349 10.49 4.04 21.93
N SER A 350 9.48 4.87 21.68
CA SER A 350 8.47 5.24 22.67
C SER A 350 7.14 4.59 22.35
N LEU A 351 6.55 3.90 23.33
CA LEU A 351 5.19 3.40 23.30
C LEU A 351 4.28 4.35 24.09
N ASN A 352 3.22 4.84 23.48
CA ASN A 352 2.27 5.76 24.12
C ASN A 352 0.82 5.25 23.94
N ARG A 353 -0.02 5.52 24.93
CA ARG A 353 -1.46 5.18 24.94
C ARG A 353 -2.28 6.46 25.00
N ASN A 354 -3.35 6.51 24.21
CA ASN A 354 -4.41 7.50 24.36
C ASN A 354 -5.74 6.78 24.63
N THR A 355 -6.43 7.21 25.69
CA THR A 355 -7.82 6.83 26.00
C THR A 355 -8.74 7.97 25.54
N ASP A 356 -9.98 7.67 25.14
CA ASP A 356 -10.97 8.63 24.60
C ASP A 356 -10.78 9.04 23.13
N VAL A 357 -10.37 8.09 22.29
CA VAL A 357 -10.15 8.26 20.84
C VAL A 357 -11.02 7.33 19.99
N ALA A 358 -12.20 6.95 20.49
CA ALA A 358 -13.10 6.02 19.80
C ALA A 358 -13.41 6.46 18.35
N GLU A 359 -13.57 7.77 18.14
CA GLU A 359 -13.92 8.37 16.86
C GLU A 359 -12.72 8.65 15.94
N ILE A 360 -11.49 8.52 16.42
CA ILE A 360 -10.27 8.83 15.65
C ILE A 360 -9.66 7.53 15.14
N SER A 361 -9.57 7.35 13.82
CA SER A 361 -8.90 6.21 13.18
C SER A 361 -7.38 6.22 13.41
N SER A 362 -6.71 5.08 13.20
CA SER A 362 -5.23 5.04 13.26
C SER A 362 -4.61 6.00 12.24
N GLN A 363 -5.21 6.14 11.06
CA GLN A 363 -4.77 7.07 10.02
C GLN A 363 -4.90 8.53 10.45
N GLU A 364 -6.05 8.96 10.96
CA GLU A 364 -6.25 10.35 11.40
C GLU A 364 -5.28 10.71 12.52
N PHE A 365 -5.06 9.79 13.45
CA PHE A 365 -4.08 9.97 14.50
C PHE A 365 -2.65 10.06 13.95
N ALA A 366 -2.31 9.21 12.97
CA ALA A 366 -1.02 9.27 12.31
C ALA A 366 -0.82 10.58 11.54
N GLU A 367 -1.85 11.11 10.88
CA GLU A 367 -1.83 12.45 10.26
C GLU A 367 -1.56 13.55 11.29
N MET A 368 -2.17 13.48 12.48
CA MET A 368 -1.85 14.42 13.58
C MET A 368 -0.37 14.33 13.98
N LEU A 369 0.24 13.13 13.96
CA LEU A 369 1.67 12.95 14.22
C LEU A 369 2.54 13.47 13.06
N LYS A 370 2.06 13.48 11.82
CA LYS A 370 2.78 14.08 10.67
C LYS A 370 2.91 15.59 10.77
N ASP A 371 1.95 16.25 11.41
CA ASP A 371 2.10 17.69 11.66
C ASP A 371 3.26 17.97 12.60
N VAL A 372 3.53 17.08 13.56
CA VAL A 372 4.75 17.14 14.41
C VAL A 372 6.01 16.96 13.56
N PHE A 373 6.01 16.03 12.59
CA PHE A 373 7.11 15.83 11.64
C PHE A 373 7.43 17.09 10.83
N ARG A 374 6.40 17.72 10.26
CA ARG A 374 6.55 18.92 9.43
C ARG A 374 7.07 20.10 10.23
N ILE A 375 6.60 20.28 11.47
CA ILE A 375 7.09 21.33 12.37
C ILE A 375 8.58 21.17 12.67
N GLN A 376 9.09 19.93 12.71
CA GLN A 376 10.50 19.63 12.97
C GLN A 376 11.39 19.70 11.71
N GLY A 377 10.84 19.99 10.53
CA GLY A 377 11.60 20.03 9.27
C GLY A 377 11.83 18.64 8.65
N SER A 378 11.07 17.62 9.07
CA SER A 378 11.16 16.27 8.53
C SER A 378 10.26 16.10 7.28
N GLU A 379 10.75 15.38 6.27
CA GLU A 379 10.03 15.03 5.04
C GLU A 379 9.46 13.60 5.14
N VAL A 380 8.22 13.41 4.72
CA VAL A 380 7.59 12.08 4.64
C VAL A 380 8.02 11.42 3.33
N ILE A 381 8.58 10.22 3.43
CA ILE A 381 9.13 9.48 2.29
C ILE A 381 8.17 8.38 1.84
N ASP A 382 7.59 7.66 2.80
CA ASP A 382 6.67 6.55 2.52
C ASP A 382 5.62 6.45 3.63
N GLU A 383 4.43 5.97 3.27
CA GLU A 383 3.33 5.75 4.21
C GLU A 383 2.47 4.59 3.75
N ARG A 384 1.92 3.84 4.72
CA ARG A 384 1.04 2.71 4.42
C ARG A 384 0.02 2.47 5.53
N ASP A 385 -1.20 2.18 5.13
CA ASP A 385 -2.28 1.68 5.96
C ASP A 385 -2.48 0.18 5.71
N PHE A 386 -2.75 -0.58 6.78
CA PHE A 386 -3.11 -2.00 6.69
C PHE A 386 -3.81 -2.47 7.98
N GLU A 387 -4.55 -3.57 7.88
CA GLU A 387 -5.12 -4.23 9.06
C GLU A 387 -4.24 -5.40 9.51
N LYS A 388 -4.10 -5.54 10.83
CA LYS A 388 -3.34 -6.64 11.42
C LYS A 388 -3.91 -7.09 12.75
N TYR A 389 -4.15 -8.39 12.91
CA TYR A 389 -4.73 -8.98 14.12
C TYR A 389 -6.04 -8.30 14.60
N GLY A 390 -6.86 -7.80 13.66
CA GLY A 390 -8.07 -7.04 13.96
C GLY A 390 -7.81 -5.61 14.45
N MET A 391 -6.61 -5.07 14.19
CA MET A 391 -6.22 -3.69 14.49
C MET A 391 -6.04 -2.91 13.19
N GLU A 392 -6.43 -1.64 13.19
CA GLU A 392 -6.06 -0.69 12.15
C GLU A 392 -4.62 -0.25 12.40
N VAL A 393 -3.75 -0.37 11.41
CA VAL A 393 -2.34 0.01 11.50
C VAL A 393 -2.00 1.05 10.44
N TYR A 394 -1.31 2.11 10.85
CA TYR A 394 -0.83 3.14 9.93
C TYR A 394 0.62 3.47 10.20
N GLU A 395 1.45 3.36 9.17
CA GLU A 395 2.88 3.59 9.22
C GLU A 395 3.29 4.83 8.42
N ILE A 396 4.21 5.61 9.00
CA ILE A 396 4.81 6.79 8.37
C ILE A 396 6.32 6.66 8.50
N TYR A 397 7.01 6.62 7.38
CA TYR A 397 8.46 6.72 7.30
C TYR A 397 8.86 8.11 6.79
N GLY A 398 9.79 8.75 7.48
CA GLY A 398 10.32 10.05 7.08
C GLY A 398 11.76 10.28 7.49
N GLU A 399 12.36 11.31 6.93
CA GLU A 399 13.73 11.72 7.22
C GLU A 399 13.81 13.22 7.52
N ASN A 400 14.70 13.59 8.44
CA ASN A 400 15.05 14.97 8.73
C ASN A 400 16.49 15.23 8.26
N HIS A 401 16.68 16.31 7.49
CA HIS A 401 17.98 16.67 6.92
C HIS A 401 18.57 17.96 7.53
N GLU A 402 17.94 18.55 8.55
CA GLU A 402 18.46 19.75 9.21
C GLU A 402 19.48 19.40 10.30
N LEU A 403 20.71 19.90 10.14
CA LEU A 403 21.89 19.78 11.02
C LEU A 403 22.44 18.36 11.26
N SER A 404 21.61 17.32 11.39
CA SER A 404 22.01 15.90 11.46
C SER A 404 20.96 14.98 10.83
N PRO A 405 21.31 14.19 9.79
CA PRO A 405 20.40 13.23 9.18
C PRO A 405 19.77 12.30 10.23
N THR A 406 18.44 12.24 10.26
CA THR A 406 17.69 11.41 11.22
C THR A 406 16.55 10.72 10.49
N SER A 407 16.44 9.40 10.64
CA SER A 407 15.30 8.61 10.17
C SER A 407 14.27 8.49 11.28
N ILE A 408 13.00 8.51 10.89
CA ILE A 408 11.86 8.38 11.80
C ILE A 408 10.86 7.40 11.21
N LEU A 409 10.38 6.48 12.03
CA LEU A 409 9.25 5.62 11.72
C LEU A 409 8.20 5.76 12.82
N ILE A 410 6.98 6.13 12.45
CA ILE A 410 5.82 6.01 13.32
C ILE A 410 5.01 4.82 12.86
N VAL A 411 4.56 3.99 13.81
CA VAL A 411 3.52 3.00 13.56
C VAL A 411 2.41 3.20 14.58
N SER A 412 1.22 3.58 14.12
CA SER A 412 0.03 3.69 14.95
C SER A 412 -0.81 2.42 14.85
N PHE A 413 -1.40 2.02 15.97
CA PHE A 413 -2.26 0.85 16.11
C PHE A 413 -3.55 1.26 16.80
N LYS A 414 -4.70 0.91 16.24
CA LYS A 414 -6.01 1.10 16.87
C LYS A 414 -6.76 -0.22 16.98
N LYS A 415 -7.33 -0.48 18.16
CA LYS A 415 -8.26 -1.58 18.41
C LYS A 415 -9.36 -1.09 19.36
N ASP A 416 -10.62 -1.18 18.93
CA ASP A 416 -11.76 -0.64 19.66
C ASP A 416 -11.58 0.84 20.06
N SER A 417 -11.63 1.15 21.35
CA SER A 417 -11.46 2.52 21.89
C SER A 417 -10.01 2.85 22.29
N LEU A 418 -9.07 1.96 21.97
CA LEU A 418 -7.67 2.06 22.36
C LEU A 418 -6.81 2.37 21.15
N LEU A 419 -5.96 3.38 21.31
CA LEU A 419 -4.97 3.76 20.32
C LEU A 419 -3.58 3.80 20.94
N TYR A 420 -2.63 3.20 20.22
CA TYR A 420 -1.22 3.19 20.55
C TYR A 420 -0.39 3.66 19.37
N TYR A 421 0.81 4.15 19.64
CA TYR A 421 1.80 4.31 18.59
C TYR A 421 3.21 3.97 19.07
N LEU A 422 3.98 3.39 18.16
CA LEU A 422 5.41 3.18 18.25
C LEU A 422 6.10 4.32 17.51
N TRP A 423 7.02 4.99 18.18
CA TRP A 423 7.80 6.08 17.60
C TRP A 423 9.29 5.72 17.64
N PHE A 424 9.85 5.42 16.47
CA PHE A 424 11.26 5.11 16.27
C PHE A 424 12.01 6.34 15.75
N VAL A 425 13.12 6.72 16.39
CA VAL A 425 14.00 7.83 15.93
C VAL A 425 15.46 7.47 16.10
N GLY A 426 16.28 7.79 15.11
CA GLY A 426 17.73 7.56 15.14
C GLY A 426 18.42 7.94 13.84
N ASP A 427 19.74 7.78 13.81
CA ASP A 427 20.56 7.98 12.61
C ASP A 427 20.19 6.96 11.50
N PRO A 428 20.20 7.36 10.21
CA PRO A 428 19.82 6.49 9.09
C PRO A 428 20.60 5.17 8.99
N VAL A 429 21.89 5.14 9.34
CA VAL A 429 22.68 3.90 9.28
C VAL A 429 22.23 2.95 10.38
N ALA A 430 22.01 3.45 11.59
CA ALA A 430 21.45 2.65 12.67
C ALA A 430 20.05 2.13 12.32
N PHE A 431 19.21 2.94 11.66
CA PHE A 431 17.88 2.54 11.20
C PHE A 431 17.94 1.38 10.21
N GLN A 432 18.90 1.42 9.28
CA GLN A 432 19.13 0.33 8.34
C GLN A 432 19.58 -0.95 9.05
N ASP A 433 20.50 -0.83 10.02
CA ASP A 433 20.99 -1.97 10.81
C ASP A 433 19.89 -2.57 11.71
N ALA A 434 18.96 -1.74 12.19
CA ALA A 434 17.85 -2.13 13.04
C ALA A 434 16.59 -2.57 12.28
N SER A 435 16.56 -2.49 10.96
CA SER A 435 15.35 -2.72 10.14
C SER A 435 14.63 -4.03 10.47
N GLU A 436 15.38 -5.14 10.59
CA GLU A 436 14.81 -6.45 10.98
C GLU A 436 14.26 -6.46 12.42
N ASP A 437 14.86 -5.73 13.37
CA ASP A 437 14.34 -5.65 14.75
C ASP A 437 13.08 -4.79 14.86
N ILE A 438 13.06 -3.68 14.12
CA ILE A 438 11.91 -2.80 14.02
C ILE A 438 10.74 -3.57 13.40
N GLU A 439 11.00 -4.33 12.34
CA GLU A 439 9.99 -5.18 11.70
C GLU A 439 9.44 -6.22 12.69
N ILE A 440 10.29 -6.89 13.48
CA ILE A 440 9.83 -7.83 14.54
C ILE A 440 8.95 -7.13 15.59
N MET A 441 9.32 -5.94 16.06
CA MET A 441 8.53 -5.20 17.06
C MET A 441 7.18 -4.79 16.53
N VAL A 442 7.14 -4.22 15.32
CA VAL A 442 5.90 -3.86 14.65
C VAL A 442 5.08 -5.13 14.39
N ASP A 443 5.75 -6.23 14.03
CA ASP A 443 5.04 -7.43 13.62
C ASP A 443 4.41 -8.21 14.78
N SER A 444 5.07 -8.19 15.93
CA SER A 444 4.61 -8.86 17.15
C SER A 444 3.71 -7.99 18.01
N PHE A 445 3.56 -6.70 17.68
CA PHE A 445 2.75 -5.78 18.45
C PHE A 445 1.29 -6.26 18.51
N TYR A 446 0.77 -6.39 19.73
CA TYR A 446 -0.57 -6.91 19.97
C TYR A 446 -1.22 -6.21 21.16
N ILE A 447 -2.49 -5.84 20.98
CA ILE A 447 -3.36 -5.29 22.03
C ILE A 447 -4.32 -6.39 22.49
N TYR A 448 -4.11 -6.87 23.71
CA TYR A 448 -5.03 -7.76 24.41
C TYR A 448 -6.31 -7.01 24.75
N GLY A 449 -7.44 -7.65 24.42
CA GLY A 449 -8.79 -7.15 24.60
C GLY A 449 -9.77 -8.27 24.36
#